data_AF-A0AAE1WR70-F1
#
_entry.id   AF-A0AAE1WR70-F1
#
_cell.length_a   1.000
_cell.length_b   1.000
_cell.length_c   1.000
_cell.angle_alpha   90.00
_cell.angle_beta   90.00
_cell.angle_gamma   90.00
#
_symmetry.space_group_name_H-M   'P 1'
#
loop_
_entity.id
_entity.type
_entity.pdbx_description
1 polymer ?
#
loop_
_entity_poly.entity_id
_entity_poly.type
_entity_poly.pdbx_seq_one_letter_code
_entity_poly.pdbx_strand_id
1 'polypeptide(L)'
;MLSRPSLTWSRNGSFRAENLGQNALAMIGNLCFTLFVVGVLVFTIIAATYQPEDPLFHPSSKITTFLTSDSNATFKTDIAVVKTGEDFVASNQTAFDTFINITDVDSAVVSTEPEEVEAVAETRDCRIDDPINCRDPDVFHLLMRSAIEKFKEHHFYRFGKPVRGNNDSSCHMAWRFRPKEGKAAAFYKDYRSFTVVRSENCTLSVAGIGDYHSGGNARKRRGRGRGKNREKDREGFEKVPAKMADNPIALPEVGETVNDALPTVESESSFSQGKYLLYSGGGDRCKSMNQYLWSFMCMLGEAQYLNRTLVMDLSMCLSKIYTSSGQDEEGKDFRFYFDFEHLMDSAPVLEQNQFWSEWSKWQKKDGLSLHLVEDFRVTPMKLADSKDTLIMRKFGSVEPDNYWYRVCEGETESVIERPWKMVWKSRRLLDIASAIAARMNWDFDAVHVERGEKASNKELWPNLDRDTSPEALLSTLNYKIEDGRNLYIATNEPDTSFFDPLKDKYSTHFLDEYKDLWDSNSDWYAEMAKLNNGNPVEFDGYMRISVDTEVFLRGKKQIETFNELTKDCKDGINTCTSAS
;
A
#
# COMPACT_ATOMS: atom_id res chain seq x y z
N MET A 1 -51.44 12.68 -76.53
CA MET A 1 -51.65 13.03 -75.10
C MET A 1 -51.30 11.83 -74.25
N LEU A 2 -50.38 12.03 -73.32
CA LEU A 2 -50.28 11.40 -72.00
C LEU A 2 -50.15 9.86 -71.92
N SER A 3 -48.88 9.48 -71.71
CA SER A 3 -48.34 8.48 -70.79
C SER A 3 -49.01 7.12 -70.66
N ARG A 4 -48.33 6.13 -71.25
CA ARG A 4 -48.44 4.67 -71.10
C ARG A 4 -47.14 4.04 -71.64
N PRO A 5 -46.73 2.80 -71.32
CA PRO A 5 -47.37 1.84 -70.40
C PRO A 5 -46.42 0.91 -69.58
N SER A 6 -47.03 0.28 -68.57
CA SER A 6 -47.00 -1.14 -68.14
C SER A 6 -45.73 -2.03 -68.18
N LEU A 7 -45.55 -2.72 -67.04
CA LEU A 7 -45.06 -4.09 -66.86
C LEU A 7 -45.23 -5.02 -68.09
N THR A 8 -44.26 -5.90 -68.31
CA THR A 8 -44.51 -7.35 -68.56
C THR A 8 -43.23 -8.17 -68.34
N TRP A 9 -43.41 -9.48 -68.21
CA TRP A 9 -42.63 -10.44 -67.44
C TRP A 9 -41.97 -11.50 -68.35
N SER A 10 -40.84 -12.07 -67.90
CA SER A 10 -40.13 -13.26 -68.42
C SER A 10 -39.40 -13.08 -69.77
N ARG A 11 -38.27 -13.74 -70.08
CA ARG A 11 -37.88 -15.13 -69.81
C ARG A 11 -36.38 -15.34 -70.16
N ASN A 12 -35.78 -16.31 -69.47
CA ASN A 12 -34.44 -16.92 -69.61
C ASN A 12 -33.71 -16.82 -70.97
N GLY A 13 -32.43 -16.43 -70.90
CA GLY A 13 -31.41 -16.69 -71.92
C GLY A 13 -30.17 -17.31 -71.27
N SER A 14 -29.93 -18.58 -71.59
CA SER A 14 -28.84 -19.45 -71.13
C SER A 14 -27.44 -18.88 -71.37
N PHE A 15 -26.56 -19.03 -70.37
CA PHE A 15 -25.11 -18.84 -70.45
C PHE A 15 -24.47 -19.76 -71.50
N ARG A 16 -23.46 -19.24 -72.23
CA ARG A 16 -22.40 -20.03 -72.87
C ARG A 16 -21.04 -19.46 -72.47
N ALA A 17 -20.20 -20.34 -71.93
CA ALA A 17 -19.06 -20.05 -71.07
C ALA A 17 -17.70 -20.29 -71.78
N GLU A 18 -17.50 -19.73 -72.97
CA GLU A 18 -16.30 -20.10 -73.77
C GLU A 18 -15.41 -18.94 -74.22
N ASN A 19 -15.67 -17.68 -73.82
CA ASN A 19 -14.78 -16.54 -74.13
C ASN A 19 -14.41 -15.65 -72.93
N LEU A 20 -14.67 -16.09 -71.70
CA LEU A 20 -14.34 -15.33 -70.47
C LEU A 20 -13.10 -15.85 -69.73
N GLY A 21 -12.30 -16.75 -70.32
CA GLY A 21 -11.21 -17.42 -69.61
C GLY A 21 -10.05 -16.49 -69.24
N GLN A 22 -9.42 -15.83 -70.21
CA GLN A 22 -8.13 -15.16 -69.96
C GLN A 22 -8.25 -13.79 -69.28
N ASN A 23 -9.20 -12.95 -69.68
CA ASN A 23 -9.38 -11.62 -69.07
C ASN A 23 -9.99 -11.71 -67.67
N ALA A 24 -10.87 -12.69 -67.40
CA ALA A 24 -11.38 -12.90 -66.06
C ALA A 24 -10.30 -13.48 -65.13
N LEU A 25 -9.47 -14.41 -65.61
CA LEU A 25 -8.35 -14.94 -64.82
C LEU A 25 -7.30 -13.86 -64.51
N ALA A 26 -7.00 -12.95 -65.45
CA ALA A 26 -6.10 -11.83 -65.20
C ALA A 26 -6.71 -10.81 -64.21
N MET A 27 -8.00 -10.53 -64.30
CA MET A 27 -8.69 -9.62 -63.38
C MET A 27 -8.83 -10.22 -61.98
N ILE A 28 -9.12 -11.53 -61.88
CA ILE A 28 -9.13 -12.29 -60.63
C ILE A 28 -7.72 -12.36 -60.04
N GLY A 29 -6.70 -12.61 -60.87
CA GLY A 29 -5.30 -12.62 -60.45
C GLY A 29 -4.85 -11.27 -59.89
N ASN A 30 -5.18 -10.17 -60.56
CA ASN A 30 -4.91 -8.82 -60.06
C ASN A 30 -5.70 -8.50 -58.79
N LEU A 31 -6.96 -8.92 -58.69
CA LEU A 31 -7.76 -8.71 -57.48
C LEU A 31 -7.19 -9.51 -56.29
N CYS A 32 -6.83 -10.78 -56.49
CA CYS A 32 -6.21 -11.63 -55.48
C CYS A 32 -4.82 -11.12 -55.07
N PHE A 33 -4.02 -10.62 -56.02
CA PHE A 33 -2.74 -10.00 -55.71
C PHE A 33 -2.91 -8.70 -54.93
N THR A 34 -3.91 -7.88 -55.27
CA THR A 34 -4.21 -6.64 -54.52
C THR A 34 -4.66 -6.97 -53.09
N LEU A 35 -5.54 -7.97 -52.92
CA LEU A 35 -5.96 -8.45 -51.60
C LEU A 35 -4.80 -9.04 -50.80
N PHE A 36 -3.88 -9.75 -51.46
CA PHE A 36 -2.66 -10.27 -50.83
C PHE A 36 -1.75 -9.14 -50.36
N VAL A 37 -1.50 -8.12 -51.21
CA VAL A 37 -0.67 -6.96 -50.85
C VAL A 37 -1.32 -6.17 -49.70
N VAL A 38 -2.63 -5.92 -49.75
CA VAL A 38 -3.35 -5.27 -48.65
C VAL A 38 -3.30 -6.12 -47.38
N GLY A 39 -3.47 -7.44 -47.49
CA GLY A 39 -3.41 -8.37 -46.37
C GLY A 39 -2.02 -8.39 -45.72
N VAL A 40 -0.95 -8.42 -46.52
CA VAL A 40 0.42 -8.29 -46.02
C VAL A 40 0.60 -6.94 -45.34
N LEU A 41 0.18 -5.84 -45.96
CA LEU A 41 0.35 -4.49 -45.40
C LEU A 41 -0.41 -4.31 -44.08
N VAL A 42 -1.64 -4.84 -43.97
CA VAL A 42 -2.39 -4.91 -42.72
C VAL A 42 -1.67 -5.78 -41.69
N PHE A 43 -1.15 -6.95 -42.09
CA PHE A 43 -0.41 -7.82 -41.18
C PHE A 43 0.91 -7.20 -40.72
N THR A 44 1.61 -6.44 -41.56
CA THR A 44 2.83 -5.71 -41.18
C THR A 44 2.52 -4.54 -40.27
N ILE A 45 1.40 -3.83 -40.49
CA ILE A 45 0.93 -2.79 -39.55
C ILE A 45 0.56 -3.44 -38.22
N ILE A 46 -0.24 -4.51 -38.23
CA ILE A 46 -0.58 -5.26 -37.02
C ILE A 46 0.72 -5.71 -36.34
N ALA A 47 1.62 -6.43 -37.00
CA ALA A 47 2.88 -6.88 -36.40
C ALA A 47 3.80 -5.74 -35.90
N ALA A 48 3.78 -4.56 -36.53
CA ALA A 48 4.53 -3.39 -36.07
C ALA A 48 3.84 -2.65 -34.90
N THR A 49 2.52 -2.76 -34.76
CA THR A 49 1.72 -2.15 -33.67
C THR A 49 1.33 -3.14 -32.58
N TYR A 50 1.51 -4.44 -32.81
CA TYR A 50 1.13 -5.53 -31.93
C TYR A 50 2.29 -5.77 -30.97
N GLN A 51 2.23 -5.07 -29.84
CA GLN A 51 2.89 -5.52 -28.63
C GLN A 51 2.16 -6.80 -28.19
N PRO A 52 2.81 -7.97 -28.14
CA PRO A 52 2.16 -9.16 -27.63
C PRO A 52 1.74 -8.89 -26.19
N GLU A 53 0.45 -8.97 -25.90
CA GLU A 53 -0.02 -9.01 -24.51
C GLU A 53 0.50 -10.31 -23.90
N ASP A 54 1.49 -10.18 -23.02
CA ASP A 54 2.01 -11.28 -22.23
C ASP A 54 0.89 -11.78 -21.28
N PRO A 55 0.38 -13.02 -21.42
CA PRO A 55 -0.82 -13.47 -20.70
C PRO A 55 -0.65 -13.61 -19.18
N LEU A 56 0.54 -13.28 -18.66
CA LEU A 56 0.97 -13.60 -17.30
C LEU A 56 1.15 -12.38 -16.40
N PHE A 57 1.04 -11.16 -16.93
CA PHE A 57 1.19 -9.93 -16.13
C PHE A 57 0.19 -8.88 -16.57
N HIS A 58 -1.01 -8.91 -15.98
CA HIS A 58 -1.94 -7.79 -16.02
C HIS A 58 -1.80 -6.95 -14.73
N PRO A 59 -0.97 -5.89 -14.69
CA PRO A 59 -1.31 -4.74 -13.86
C PRO A 59 -2.50 -4.04 -14.53
N SER A 60 -3.54 -3.74 -13.74
CA SER A 60 -4.72 -2.97 -14.19
C SER A 60 -4.30 -1.77 -15.02
N SER A 61 -4.92 -1.54 -16.17
CA SER A 61 -4.64 -0.40 -17.06
C SER A 61 -4.71 0.96 -16.36
N LYS A 62 -5.45 1.06 -15.24
CA LYS A 62 -5.49 2.26 -14.39
C LYS A 62 -4.19 2.46 -13.57
N ILE A 63 -3.52 1.38 -13.19
CA ILE A 63 -2.25 1.41 -12.47
C ILE A 63 -1.14 1.82 -13.44
N THR A 64 -1.10 1.25 -14.65
CA THR A 64 -0.12 1.64 -15.66
C THR A 64 -0.28 3.11 -16.03
N THR A 65 -1.48 3.63 -16.32
CA THR A 65 -1.64 5.06 -16.68
C THR A 65 -1.24 6.05 -15.57
N PHE A 66 -1.29 5.67 -14.29
CA PHE A 66 -0.77 6.50 -13.18
C PHE A 66 0.74 6.32 -12.97
N LEU A 67 1.26 5.09 -13.09
CA LEU A 67 2.69 4.77 -12.92
C LEU A 67 3.55 5.16 -14.14
N THR A 68 2.93 5.23 -15.33
CA THR A 68 3.51 5.66 -16.61
C THR A 68 2.94 7.01 -17.05
N SER A 69 2.32 7.77 -16.15
CA SER A 69 1.90 9.13 -16.49
C SER A 69 3.17 9.91 -16.81
N ASP A 70 3.27 10.43 -18.03
CA ASP A 70 4.32 11.33 -18.53
C ASP A 70 4.27 12.70 -17.79
N SER A 71 4.25 12.66 -16.47
CA SER A 71 4.12 13.83 -15.61
C SER A 71 5.48 14.51 -15.54
N ASN A 72 5.62 15.55 -16.37
CA ASN A 72 6.64 16.57 -16.27
C ASN A 72 6.77 16.98 -14.79
N ALA A 73 7.96 16.85 -14.20
CA ALA A 73 8.24 16.98 -12.76
C ALA A 73 8.08 18.43 -12.25
N THR A 74 6.86 18.95 -12.29
CA THR A 74 6.53 20.28 -11.79
C THR A 74 6.13 20.15 -10.32
N PHE A 75 7.12 19.95 -9.45
CA PHE A 75 6.88 19.89 -8.00
C PHE A 75 6.45 21.28 -7.51
N LYS A 76 5.15 21.48 -7.34
CA LYS A 76 4.63 22.52 -6.44
C LYS A 76 4.77 22.02 -5.00
N THR A 77 4.73 22.93 -4.03
CA THR A 77 4.68 22.61 -2.59
C THR A 77 3.33 21.97 -2.26
N ASP A 78 3.09 20.78 -2.79
CA ASP A 78 1.92 19.99 -2.47
C ASP A 78 2.28 19.10 -1.27
N ILE A 79 1.45 19.21 -0.23
CA ILE A 79 1.61 18.54 1.05
C ILE A 79 1.03 17.11 0.98
N ALA A 80 0.26 16.80 -0.07
CA ALA A 80 -0.35 15.49 -0.27
C ALA A 80 0.69 14.35 -0.26
N VAL A 81 0.37 13.25 0.41
CA VAL A 81 1.24 12.07 0.46
C VAL A 81 1.22 11.37 -0.90
N VAL A 82 2.41 11.16 -1.49
CA VAL A 82 2.56 10.32 -2.68
C VAL A 82 2.11 8.89 -2.36
N LYS A 83 1.27 8.35 -3.26
CA LYS A 83 0.84 6.96 -3.19
C LYS A 83 2.05 6.03 -3.30
N THR A 84 2.16 5.10 -2.37
CA THR A 84 3.24 4.11 -2.29
C THR A 84 2.78 2.76 -2.87
N GLY A 85 3.70 1.80 -2.96
CA GLY A 85 3.45 0.51 -3.60
C GLY A 85 2.18 -0.21 -3.12
N GLU A 86 1.88 -0.15 -1.81
CA GLU A 86 0.69 -0.79 -1.24
C GLU A 86 -0.64 -0.15 -1.69
N ASP A 87 -0.64 1.14 -2.06
CA ASP A 87 -1.85 1.87 -2.47
C ASP A 87 -2.35 1.43 -3.85
N PHE A 88 -1.46 0.82 -4.65
CA PHE A 88 -1.76 0.33 -6.00
C PHE A 88 -2.23 -1.12 -6.02
N VAL A 89 -2.18 -1.83 -4.89
CA VAL A 89 -2.60 -3.23 -4.83
C VAL A 89 -4.12 -3.28 -4.82
N ALA A 90 -4.71 -3.50 -6.00
CA ALA A 90 -6.15 -3.67 -6.16
C ALA A 90 -6.63 -4.95 -5.43
N SER A 91 -7.77 -4.85 -4.77
CA SER A 91 -8.43 -6.01 -4.18
C SER A 91 -9.05 -6.89 -5.28
N ASN A 92 -8.37 -7.96 -5.69
CA ASN A 92 -9.02 -9.03 -6.46
C ASN A 92 -9.98 -9.77 -5.52
N GLN A 93 -11.25 -9.35 -5.52
CA GLN A 93 -12.28 -9.85 -4.59
C GLN A 93 -12.51 -11.36 -4.71
N THR A 94 -12.40 -11.92 -5.93
CA THR A 94 -12.64 -13.35 -6.21
C THR A 94 -11.58 -14.30 -5.66
N ALA A 95 -10.38 -13.83 -5.28
CA ALA A 95 -9.34 -14.68 -4.70
C ALA A 95 -9.54 -14.95 -3.20
N PHE A 96 -10.55 -14.35 -2.56
CA PHE A 96 -10.68 -14.32 -1.10
C PHE A 96 -12.08 -14.65 -0.57
N ASP A 97 -12.93 -15.32 -1.37
CA ASP A 97 -14.33 -15.61 -1.02
C ASP A 97 -14.51 -16.58 0.17
N THR A 98 -13.44 -17.23 0.66
CA THR A 98 -13.48 -18.13 1.82
C THR A 98 -13.04 -17.41 3.10
N PHE A 99 -14.00 -16.89 3.87
CA PHE A 99 -13.81 -16.34 5.22
C PHE A 99 -14.57 -17.16 6.27
N ILE A 100 -14.13 -17.09 7.52
CA ILE A 100 -14.67 -17.86 8.65
C ILE A 100 -15.96 -17.18 9.14
N ASN A 101 -17.06 -17.90 9.06
CA ASN A 101 -18.36 -17.51 9.60
C ASN A 101 -18.70 -18.27 10.88
N ILE A 102 -19.74 -17.81 11.59
CA ILE A 102 -20.24 -18.45 12.81
C ILE A 102 -20.64 -19.92 12.56
N THR A 103 -21.18 -20.21 11.37
CA THR A 103 -21.56 -21.56 10.94
C THR A 103 -20.38 -22.50 10.77
N ASP A 104 -19.20 -21.98 10.41
CA ASP A 104 -17.98 -22.77 10.28
C ASP A 104 -17.45 -23.16 11.67
N VAL A 105 -17.58 -22.26 12.64
CA VAL A 105 -17.26 -22.53 14.05
C VAL A 105 -18.22 -23.57 14.61
N ASP A 106 -19.52 -23.42 14.38
CA ASP A 106 -20.53 -24.38 14.85
C ASP A 106 -20.39 -25.76 14.19
N SER A 107 -20.01 -25.82 12.91
CA SER A 107 -19.74 -27.09 12.20
C SER A 107 -18.48 -27.80 12.70
N ALA A 108 -17.45 -27.04 13.12
CA ALA A 108 -16.23 -27.60 13.71
C ALA A 108 -16.50 -28.27 15.07
N VAL A 109 -17.42 -27.72 15.88
CA VAL A 109 -17.86 -28.31 17.15
C VAL A 109 -18.63 -29.62 16.94
N VAL A 110 -19.31 -29.78 15.80
CA VAL A 110 -20.11 -30.97 15.47
C VAL A 110 -19.28 -32.08 14.79
N SER A 111 -18.14 -31.73 14.18
CA SER A 111 -17.29 -32.68 13.42
C SER A 111 -16.19 -33.35 14.23
N THR A 112 -16.01 -32.99 15.50
CA THR A 112 -15.48 -33.94 16.49
C THR A 112 -16.54 -35.02 16.72
N GLU A 113 -16.41 -36.14 16.00
CA GLU A 113 -17.21 -37.35 16.27
C GLU A 113 -17.18 -37.66 17.78
N PRO A 114 -18.31 -38.12 18.35
CA PRO A 114 -18.31 -38.60 19.71
C PRO A 114 -17.45 -39.87 19.73
N GLU A 115 -16.20 -39.77 20.20
CA GLU A 115 -15.68 -40.92 20.92
C GLU A 115 -16.71 -41.21 22.01
N GLU A 116 -17.27 -42.42 21.99
CA GLU A 116 -18.07 -42.97 23.09
C GLU A 116 -17.21 -42.99 24.35
N VAL A 117 -17.07 -41.84 24.99
CA VAL A 117 -16.61 -41.76 26.36
C VAL A 117 -17.86 -42.03 27.18
N GLU A 118 -17.94 -43.26 27.68
CA GLU A 118 -18.88 -43.64 28.73
C GLU A 118 -19.02 -42.47 29.71
N ALA A 119 -20.26 -42.09 29.98
CA ALA A 119 -20.62 -41.06 30.93
C ALA A 119 -20.15 -41.46 32.34
N VAL A 120 -18.88 -41.22 32.64
CA VAL A 120 -18.42 -41.01 34.01
C VAL A 120 -18.60 -39.54 34.26
N ALA A 121 -19.77 -39.19 34.78
CA ALA A 121 -19.96 -37.95 35.51
C ALA A 121 -19.06 -37.98 36.74
N GLU A 122 -17.76 -37.76 36.55
CA GLU A 122 -16.95 -37.20 37.61
C GLU A 122 -17.50 -35.79 37.82
N THR A 123 -18.22 -35.63 38.93
CA THR A 123 -18.47 -34.33 39.53
C THR A 123 -17.12 -33.65 39.77
N ARG A 124 -16.56 -33.02 38.74
CA ARG A 124 -15.55 -31.98 38.93
C ARG A 124 -16.26 -30.92 39.74
N ASP A 125 -15.85 -30.81 41.00
CA ASP A 125 -16.21 -29.76 41.93
C ASP A 125 -15.83 -28.43 41.26
N CYS A 126 -16.76 -27.89 40.49
CA CYS A 126 -16.56 -26.75 39.63
C CYS A 126 -16.58 -25.52 40.52
N ARG A 127 -15.41 -24.96 40.77
CA ARG A 127 -15.29 -23.76 41.56
C ARG A 127 -15.28 -22.57 40.62
N ILE A 128 -16.07 -21.57 40.97
CA ILE A 128 -16.15 -20.30 40.22
C ILE A 128 -14.75 -19.68 40.09
N ASP A 129 -13.90 -19.88 41.10
CA ASP A 129 -12.54 -19.35 41.18
C ASP A 129 -11.46 -20.20 40.46
N ASP A 130 -11.80 -21.35 39.88
CA ASP A 130 -10.78 -22.17 39.21
C ASP A 130 -10.23 -21.46 37.96
N PRO A 131 -8.90 -21.46 37.73
CA PRO A 131 -8.30 -20.81 36.58
C PRO A 131 -8.88 -21.30 35.24
N ILE A 132 -9.03 -20.37 34.29
CA ILE A 132 -9.59 -20.67 32.97
C ILE A 132 -8.48 -21.24 32.08
N ASN A 133 -8.71 -22.43 31.55
CA ASN A 133 -7.78 -23.04 30.60
C ASN A 133 -8.00 -22.48 29.19
N CYS A 134 -7.24 -21.44 28.83
CA CYS A 134 -7.31 -20.83 27.49
C CYS A 134 -6.87 -21.76 26.34
N ARG A 135 -6.33 -22.96 26.62
CA ARG A 135 -5.99 -23.95 25.58
C ARG A 135 -7.11 -24.95 25.31
N ASP A 136 -8.20 -24.84 26.06
CA ASP A 136 -9.39 -25.66 25.87
C ASP A 136 -10.06 -25.32 24.52
N PRO A 137 -10.38 -26.31 23.67
CA PRO A 137 -11.12 -26.09 22.42
C PRO A 137 -12.45 -25.34 22.62
N ASP A 138 -13.19 -25.63 23.68
CA ASP A 138 -14.49 -24.98 23.93
C ASP A 138 -14.33 -23.49 24.24
N VAL A 139 -13.27 -23.15 25.00
CA VAL A 139 -12.90 -21.75 25.23
C VAL A 139 -12.49 -21.10 23.92
N PHE A 140 -11.71 -21.78 23.07
CA PHE A 140 -11.32 -21.22 21.78
C PHE A 140 -12.53 -20.90 20.89
N HIS A 141 -13.48 -21.83 20.74
CA HIS A 141 -14.70 -21.60 19.97
C HIS A 141 -15.58 -20.50 20.57
N LEU A 142 -15.69 -20.42 21.90
CA LEU A 142 -16.38 -19.33 22.60
C LEU A 142 -15.76 -17.97 22.23
N LEU A 143 -14.43 -17.84 22.29
CA LEU A 143 -13.74 -16.60 21.97
C LEU A 143 -13.89 -16.24 20.49
N MET A 144 -13.81 -17.22 19.58
CA MET A 144 -14.05 -17.01 18.14
C MET A 144 -15.46 -16.48 17.89
N ARG A 145 -16.47 -17.10 18.49
CA ARG A 145 -17.87 -16.67 18.36
C ARG A 145 -18.05 -15.24 18.87
N SER A 146 -17.57 -14.94 20.07
CA SER A 146 -17.66 -13.59 20.65
C SER A 146 -16.94 -12.54 19.80
N ALA A 147 -15.82 -12.88 19.16
CA ALA A 147 -15.14 -11.97 18.25
C ALA A 147 -15.97 -11.71 16.97
N ILE A 148 -16.49 -12.75 16.34
CA ILE A 148 -17.33 -12.63 15.11
C ILE A 148 -18.59 -11.82 15.39
N GLU A 149 -19.24 -12.03 16.53
CA GLU A 149 -20.44 -11.30 16.93
C GLU A 149 -20.16 -9.81 17.23
N LYS A 150 -19.01 -9.53 17.87
CA LYS A 150 -18.61 -8.17 18.22
C LYS A 150 -18.18 -7.35 17.01
N PHE A 151 -17.39 -7.93 16.10
CA PHE A 151 -16.75 -7.24 14.99
C PHE A 151 -17.43 -7.59 13.66
N LYS A 152 -18.65 -7.08 13.48
CA LYS A 152 -19.49 -7.39 12.32
C LYS A 152 -18.94 -6.85 11.00
N GLU A 153 -18.10 -5.83 11.02
CA GLU A 153 -17.48 -5.24 9.83
C GLU A 153 -16.23 -5.99 9.37
N HIS A 154 -15.88 -7.10 10.04
CA HIS A 154 -14.66 -7.86 9.79
C HIS A 154 -14.99 -9.17 9.10
N HIS A 155 -14.31 -9.45 7.99
CA HIS A 155 -14.15 -10.80 7.46
C HIS A 155 -12.94 -11.45 8.11
N PHE A 156 -13.16 -12.47 8.93
CA PHE A 156 -12.11 -13.21 9.60
C PHE A 156 -11.53 -14.29 8.68
N TYR A 157 -10.22 -14.31 8.53
CA TYR A 157 -9.54 -15.29 7.68
C TYR A 157 -8.77 -16.33 8.49
N ARG A 158 -8.35 -15.96 9.70
CA ARG A 158 -7.59 -16.85 10.56
C ARG A 158 -7.67 -16.40 12.01
N PHE A 159 -7.93 -17.34 12.91
CA PHE A 159 -7.74 -17.16 14.34
C PHE A 159 -6.45 -17.85 14.80
N GLY A 160 -5.74 -17.22 15.73
CA GLY A 160 -4.61 -17.82 16.44
C GLY A 160 -5.10 -18.53 17.70
N LYS A 161 -4.35 -19.55 18.15
CA LYS A 161 -4.68 -20.27 19.39
C LYS A 161 -4.66 -19.31 20.59
N PRO A 162 -5.67 -19.34 21.46
CA PRO A 162 -5.71 -18.50 22.65
C PRO A 162 -4.60 -18.88 23.61
N VAL A 163 -4.05 -17.87 24.27
CA VAL A 163 -3.00 -18.00 25.27
C VAL A 163 -3.46 -17.38 26.58
N ARG A 164 -2.84 -17.79 27.69
CA ARG A 164 -3.14 -17.20 29.00
C ARG A 164 -2.85 -15.69 28.97
N GLY A 165 -3.81 -14.92 29.46
CA GLY A 165 -3.70 -13.48 29.60
C GLY A 165 -2.91 -13.08 30.84
N ASN A 166 -3.18 -11.87 31.33
CA ASN A 166 -2.50 -11.32 32.49
C ASN A 166 -3.01 -11.91 33.82
N ASN A 167 -4.24 -12.42 33.84
CA ASN A 167 -4.93 -12.92 35.03
C ASN A 167 -5.51 -14.31 34.76
N ASP A 168 -5.97 -15.00 35.80
CA ASP A 168 -6.50 -16.37 35.72
C ASP A 168 -7.84 -16.47 34.98
N SER A 169 -8.52 -15.35 34.80
CA SER A 169 -9.78 -15.20 34.06
C SER A 169 -9.62 -14.52 32.69
N SER A 170 -8.39 -14.25 32.24
CA SER A 170 -8.16 -13.62 30.94
C SER A 170 -7.45 -14.53 29.94
N CYS A 171 -7.93 -14.51 28.71
CA CYS A 171 -7.34 -15.20 27.57
C CYS A 171 -7.02 -14.19 26.48
N HIS A 172 -5.82 -14.24 25.90
CA HIS A 172 -5.45 -13.39 24.78
C HIS A 172 -5.56 -14.19 23.49
N MET A 173 -6.21 -13.61 22.48
CA MET A 173 -6.38 -14.24 21.17
C MET A 173 -6.10 -13.24 20.06
N ALA A 174 -5.43 -13.70 19.01
CA ALA A 174 -5.11 -12.92 17.82
C ALA A 174 -5.88 -13.44 16.61
N TRP A 175 -6.14 -12.58 15.63
CA TRP A 175 -6.74 -12.97 14.36
C TRP A 175 -6.24 -12.10 13.21
N ARG A 176 -6.44 -12.62 12.00
CA ARG A 176 -6.27 -11.90 10.74
C ARG A 176 -7.63 -11.65 10.13
N PHE A 177 -7.85 -10.41 9.72
CA PHE A 177 -9.12 -9.99 9.14
C PHE A 177 -8.92 -9.02 7.98
N ARG A 178 -10.00 -8.79 7.24
CA ARG A 178 -10.16 -7.65 6.35
C ARG A 178 -11.50 -6.96 6.62
N PRO A 179 -11.59 -5.64 6.47
CA PRO A 179 -12.88 -4.94 6.53
C PRO A 179 -13.77 -5.37 5.36
N LYS A 180 -15.08 -5.47 5.59
CA LYS A 180 -16.06 -5.89 4.58
C LYS A 180 -16.08 -4.99 3.34
N GLU A 181 -16.07 -3.68 3.58
CA GLU A 181 -16.14 -2.64 2.56
C GLU A 181 -14.77 -2.00 2.28
N GLY A 182 -13.68 -2.60 2.79
CA GLY A 182 -12.33 -2.07 2.63
C GLY A 182 -11.82 -2.21 1.20
N LYS A 183 -11.39 -1.09 0.61
CA LYS A 183 -10.84 -1.06 -0.77
C LYS A 183 -9.42 -1.62 -0.86
N ALA A 184 -8.64 -1.51 0.22
CA ALA A 184 -7.25 -1.95 0.29
C ALA A 184 -7.12 -3.49 0.30
N ALA A 185 -6.13 -4.02 -0.42
CA ALA A 185 -5.84 -5.46 -0.48
C ALA A 185 -5.06 -6.01 0.73
N ALA A 186 -4.80 -5.20 1.76
CA ALA A 186 -4.03 -5.59 2.94
C ALA A 186 -4.79 -6.52 3.89
N PHE A 187 -4.05 -7.37 4.60
CA PHE A 187 -4.55 -8.08 5.78
C PHE A 187 -4.20 -7.31 7.04
N TYR A 188 -5.15 -7.23 7.96
CA TYR A 188 -4.95 -6.61 9.27
C TYR A 188 -4.90 -7.68 10.34
N LYS A 189 -4.04 -7.46 11.33
CA LYS A 189 -3.86 -8.31 12.48
C LYS A 189 -4.27 -7.57 13.74
N ASP A 190 -5.17 -8.19 14.49
CA ASP A 190 -5.59 -7.69 15.81
C ASP A 190 -5.36 -8.80 16.84
N TYR A 191 -5.18 -8.38 18.08
CA TYR A 191 -5.03 -9.26 19.22
C TYR A 191 -5.64 -8.61 20.45
N ARG A 192 -6.66 -9.26 21.02
CA ARG A 192 -7.44 -8.71 22.13
C ARG A 192 -7.32 -9.58 23.37
N SER A 193 -7.44 -8.94 24.52
CA SER A 193 -7.65 -9.62 25.80
C SER A 193 -9.14 -9.89 25.98
N PHE A 194 -9.50 -11.13 26.31
CA PHE A 194 -10.87 -11.55 26.59
C PHE A 194 -10.97 -11.87 28.08
N THR A 195 -11.96 -11.27 28.73
CA THR A 195 -12.31 -11.59 30.12
C THR A 195 -13.40 -12.67 30.09
N VAL A 196 -13.07 -13.86 30.57
CA VAL A 196 -13.97 -15.01 30.59
C VAL A 196 -14.45 -15.23 32.03
N VAL A 197 -15.74 -15.50 32.19
CA VAL A 197 -16.37 -15.73 33.49
C VAL A 197 -17.07 -17.07 33.47
N ARG A 198 -16.91 -17.82 34.57
CA ARG A 198 -17.61 -19.08 34.82
C ARG A 198 -18.85 -18.82 35.66
N SER A 199 -20.01 -19.28 35.19
CA SER A 199 -21.27 -19.20 35.94
C SER A 199 -21.35 -20.29 37.03
N GLU A 200 -22.32 -20.17 37.94
CA GLU A 200 -22.63 -21.18 38.96
C GLU A 200 -23.01 -22.54 38.36
N ASN A 201 -23.48 -22.55 37.10
CA ASN A 201 -23.79 -23.76 36.34
C ASN A 201 -22.59 -24.28 35.53
N CYS A 202 -21.37 -23.78 35.81
CA CYS A 202 -20.13 -24.17 35.15
C CYS A 202 -20.03 -23.84 33.66
N THR A 203 -20.93 -22.99 33.15
CA THR A 203 -20.85 -22.50 31.77
C THR A 203 -19.90 -21.32 31.69
N LEU A 204 -19.06 -21.31 30.65
CA LEU A 204 -18.14 -20.21 30.38
C LEU A 204 -18.80 -19.19 29.46
N SER A 205 -18.57 -17.91 29.74
CA SER A 205 -19.07 -16.80 28.94
C SER A 205 -18.02 -15.69 28.87
N VAL A 206 -18.03 -14.89 27.80
CA VAL A 206 -17.15 -13.73 27.67
C VAL A 206 -17.84 -12.52 28.29
N ALA A 207 -17.28 -12.00 29.37
CA ALA A 207 -17.78 -10.79 30.03
C ALA A 207 -17.32 -9.50 29.34
N GLY A 208 -16.17 -9.54 28.64
CA GLY A 208 -15.65 -8.37 27.94
C GLY A 208 -14.52 -8.70 26.97
N ILE A 209 -14.37 -7.84 25.98
CA ILE A 209 -13.28 -7.86 25.00
C ILE A 209 -12.55 -6.53 25.14
N GLY A 210 -11.24 -6.57 25.35
CA GLY A 210 -10.40 -5.39 25.53
C GLY A 210 -10.20 -4.56 24.25
N ASP A 211 -9.46 -3.46 24.40
CA ASP A 211 -9.17 -2.51 23.34
C ASP A 211 -8.16 -3.05 22.31
N TYR A 212 -7.97 -2.29 21.22
CA TYR A 212 -7.09 -2.67 20.11
C TYR A 212 -5.70 -3.02 20.62
N HIS A 213 -5.21 -4.20 20.22
CA HIS A 213 -3.90 -4.72 20.63
C HIS A 213 -3.72 -4.95 22.16
N SER A 214 -4.80 -4.96 22.95
CA SER A 214 -4.75 -5.28 24.40
C SER A 214 -4.23 -6.69 24.72
N GLY A 215 -4.32 -7.62 23.78
CA GLY A 215 -3.97 -9.03 23.96
C GLY A 215 -2.48 -9.33 23.81
N GLY A 216 -1.59 -8.58 24.45
CA GLY A 216 -0.13 -8.58 24.17
C GLY A 216 0.54 -9.96 24.16
N ASN A 217 0.13 -10.92 25.01
CA ASN A 217 0.66 -12.30 24.99
C ASN A 217 0.36 -13.08 23.70
N ALA A 218 -0.72 -12.73 22.99
CA ALA A 218 -1.05 -13.31 21.70
C ALA A 218 -0.30 -12.62 20.52
N ARG A 219 0.41 -11.51 20.80
CA ARG A 219 1.31 -10.86 19.83
C ARG A 219 2.49 -11.80 19.58
N LYS A 220 2.49 -12.46 18.43
CA LYS A 220 3.59 -13.33 18.00
C LYS A 220 4.86 -12.47 17.84
N ARG A 221 5.77 -12.51 18.81
CA ARG A 221 7.11 -11.91 18.67
C ARG A 221 7.91 -12.81 17.73
N ARG A 222 8.34 -12.30 16.57
CA ARG A 222 9.33 -13.03 15.75
C ARG A 222 10.57 -13.23 16.62
N GLY A 223 10.87 -14.48 16.97
CA GLY A 223 12.04 -14.81 17.79
C GLY A 223 13.32 -14.36 17.10
N ARG A 224 14.27 -13.83 17.87
CA ARG A 224 15.67 -13.67 17.43
C ARG A 224 16.26 -15.05 17.20
N GLY A 225 16.02 -15.63 16.03
CA GLY A 225 16.51 -16.94 15.63
C GLY A 225 17.04 -16.85 14.20
N ARG A 226 18.34 -17.11 14.07
CA ARG A 226 19.12 -17.16 12.83
C ARG A 226 18.37 -17.80 11.66
N GLY A 227 18.69 -17.32 10.45
CA GLY A 227 18.15 -17.78 9.18
C GLY A 227 18.11 -19.30 9.01
N LYS A 228 17.22 -19.70 8.08
CA LYS A 228 16.86 -21.08 7.69
C LYS A 228 15.94 -21.80 8.67
N ASN A 229 14.65 -21.47 8.61
CA ASN A 229 13.55 -22.43 8.38
C ASN A 229 12.20 -21.69 8.45
N ARG A 230 11.85 -20.98 7.36
CA ARG A 230 10.51 -20.37 7.18
C ARG A 230 9.35 -21.40 7.25
N GLU A 231 9.66 -22.70 7.22
CA GLU A 231 8.65 -23.76 7.17
C GLU A 231 8.16 -24.23 8.55
N LYS A 232 8.99 -24.09 9.61
CA LYS A 232 8.63 -24.54 10.98
C LYS A 232 7.78 -23.53 11.76
N ASP A 233 7.77 -22.26 11.37
CA ASP A 233 6.96 -21.22 12.03
C ASP A 233 5.44 -21.32 11.74
N ARG A 234 5.03 -22.33 10.96
CA ARG A 234 3.63 -22.66 10.63
C ARG A 234 2.93 -23.55 11.68
N GLU A 235 3.63 -24.14 12.64
CA GLU A 235 3.06 -25.13 13.58
C GLU A 235 2.12 -24.56 14.67
N GLY A 236 1.95 -23.24 14.75
CA GLY A 236 1.00 -22.61 15.68
C GLY A 236 -0.39 -22.33 15.11
N PHE A 237 -0.58 -22.51 13.79
CA PHE A 237 -1.82 -22.16 13.08
C PHE A 237 -2.40 -23.41 12.46
N GLU A 238 -3.65 -23.73 12.83
CA GLU A 238 -4.39 -24.83 12.21
C GLU A 238 -4.59 -24.51 10.72
N LYS A 239 -4.16 -25.42 9.84
CA LYS A 239 -4.26 -25.27 8.39
C LYS A 239 -5.67 -25.65 7.95
N VAL A 240 -6.44 -24.68 7.48
CA VAL A 240 -7.61 -24.93 6.61
C VAL A 240 -7.07 -25.47 5.26
N PRO A 241 -7.71 -26.47 4.61
CA PRO A 241 -7.09 -27.26 3.55
C PRO A 241 -6.64 -26.43 2.34
N ALA A 242 -5.47 -26.81 1.83
CA ALA A 242 -4.73 -26.12 0.80
C ALA A 242 -5.39 -26.25 -0.58
N LYS A 243 -5.87 -25.12 -1.11
CA LYS A 243 -5.86 -24.81 -2.54
C LYS A 243 -5.67 -23.32 -2.74
N MET A 244 -4.43 -22.87 -2.74
CA MET A 244 -3.98 -21.61 -3.35
C MET A 244 -2.45 -21.59 -3.27
N ALA A 245 -1.81 -22.17 -4.26
CA ALA A 245 -0.39 -22.03 -4.49
C ALA A 245 -0.21 -21.77 -5.98
N ASP A 246 -0.30 -20.50 -6.36
CA ASP A 246 0.35 -19.93 -7.54
C ASP A 246 0.62 -18.45 -7.21
N ASN A 247 1.91 -18.10 -7.11
CA ASN A 247 2.51 -16.78 -6.82
C ASN A 247 1.69 -15.78 -5.98
N PRO A 248 1.85 -15.74 -4.65
CA PRO A 248 1.31 -14.63 -3.90
C PRO A 248 2.26 -13.44 -4.08
N ILE A 249 1.78 -12.37 -4.73
CA ILE A 249 2.21 -11.03 -4.34
C ILE A 249 2.03 -11.00 -2.83
N ALA A 250 3.13 -10.87 -2.07
CA ALA A 250 3.05 -10.81 -0.61
C ALA A 250 2.20 -9.59 -0.26
N LEU A 251 0.97 -9.81 0.17
CA LEU A 251 0.08 -8.73 0.56
C LEU A 251 0.62 -8.10 1.86
N PRO A 252 0.54 -6.77 2.01
CA PRO A 252 0.90 -6.11 3.25
C PRO A 252 0.11 -6.72 4.42
N GLU A 253 0.82 -7.11 5.48
CA GLU A 253 0.22 -7.55 6.75
C GLU A 253 0.48 -6.47 7.80
N VAL A 254 -0.56 -5.72 8.14
CA VAL A 254 -0.53 -4.63 9.11
C VAL A 254 -0.81 -5.19 10.51
N GLY A 255 -0.11 -4.71 11.53
CA GLY A 255 -0.18 -5.21 12.92
C GLY A 255 0.86 -6.28 13.28
N GLU A 256 1.85 -6.54 12.41
CA GLU A 256 3.02 -7.37 12.73
C GLU A 256 4.16 -6.55 13.37
N THR A 257 5.00 -7.20 14.18
CA THR A 257 6.21 -6.55 14.72
C THR A 257 7.19 -6.21 13.60
N VAL A 258 7.69 -4.98 13.57
CA VAL A 258 8.70 -4.53 12.60
C VAL A 258 10.09 -5.07 12.98
N ASN A 259 10.84 -5.52 11.98
CA ASN A 259 12.23 -5.91 12.15
C ASN A 259 13.17 -4.78 11.69
N ASP A 260 13.76 -4.06 12.64
CA ASP A 260 14.67 -2.94 12.34
C ASP A 260 16.11 -3.41 12.04
N ALA A 261 16.36 -4.71 11.88
CA ALA A 261 17.69 -5.24 11.58
C ALA A 261 18.17 -4.75 10.21
N LEU A 262 19.40 -4.21 10.19
CA LEU A 262 20.08 -3.85 8.95
C LEU A 262 20.65 -5.11 8.26
N PRO A 263 20.75 -5.11 6.92
CA PRO A 263 21.31 -6.25 6.21
C PRO A 263 22.77 -6.38 6.60
N THR A 264 23.26 -7.60 6.80
CA THR A 264 24.67 -7.85 7.09
C THR A 264 25.36 -8.34 5.84
N VAL A 265 26.49 -7.72 5.46
CA VAL A 265 27.36 -8.23 4.41
C VAL A 265 27.78 -9.67 4.76
N GLU A 266 27.40 -10.64 3.92
CA GLU A 266 27.52 -12.06 4.26
C GLU A 266 28.97 -12.55 4.30
N SER A 267 29.83 -12.02 3.43
CA SER A 267 31.26 -12.37 3.36
C SER A 267 32.07 -11.36 2.55
N GLU A 268 33.39 -11.34 2.76
CA GLU A 268 34.36 -10.59 1.95
C GLU A 268 34.20 -10.91 0.45
N SER A 269 34.14 -12.20 0.09
CA SER A 269 33.97 -12.62 -1.31
C SER A 269 32.68 -12.11 -1.94
N SER A 270 31.59 -12.06 -1.18
CA SER A 270 30.32 -11.52 -1.67
C SER A 270 30.38 -10.02 -1.89
N PHE A 271 31.10 -9.29 -1.04
CA PHE A 271 31.26 -7.84 -1.18
C PHE A 271 32.10 -7.50 -2.41
N SER A 272 33.25 -8.16 -2.57
CA SER A 272 34.21 -7.83 -3.63
C SER A 272 33.74 -8.25 -5.02
N GLN A 273 32.84 -9.23 -5.11
CA GLN A 273 32.14 -9.59 -6.35
C GLN A 273 30.90 -8.73 -6.61
N GLY A 274 30.42 -8.00 -5.61
CA GLY A 274 29.26 -7.13 -5.70
C GLY A 274 29.50 -5.95 -6.64
N LYS A 275 28.40 -5.46 -7.23
CA LYS A 275 28.40 -4.21 -7.99
C LYS A 275 27.46 -3.23 -7.33
N TYR A 276 27.92 -1.99 -7.17
CA TYR A 276 27.23 -0.99 -6.36
C TYR A 276 26.96 0.28 -7.16
N LEU A 277 25.85 0.94 -6.83
CA LEU A 277 25.49 2.27 -7.29
C LEU A 277 25.25 3.15 -6.06
N LEU A 278 25.89 4.32 -6.00
CA LEU A 278 25.74 5.29 -4.92
C LEU A 278 25.48 6.68 -5.51
N TYR A 279 24.52 7.39 -4.92
CA TYR A 279 24.31 8.81 -5.17
C TYR A 279 24.87 9.62 -4.01
N SER A 280 25.56 10.71 -4.31
CA SER A 280 26.17 11.58 -3.30
C SER A 280 25.91 13.05 -3.64
N GLY A 281 25.56 13.83 -2.61
CA GLY A 281 25.23 15.25 -2.76
C GLY A 281 23.87 15.46 -3.43
N GLY A 282 23.70 16.59 -4.13
CA GLY A 282 22.48 16.93 -4.86
C GLY A 282 21.48 17.77 -4.08
N GLY A 283 20.46 18.26 -4.80
CA GLY A 283 19.48 19.22 -4.29
C GLY A 283 18.24 18.62 -3.65
N ASP A 284 18.07 17.29 -3.64
CA ASP A 284 16.86 16.62 -3.14
C ASP A 284 16.78 16.54 -1.61
N ARG A 285 17.89 16.74 -0.90
CA ARG A 285 17.85 16.83 0.57
C ARG A 285 16.99 18.02 0.99
N CYS A 286 16.15 17.82 1.99
CA CYS A 286 15.26 18.81 2.58
C CYS A 286 14.17 19.37 1.64
N LYS A 287 13.95 18.73 0.48
CA LYS A 287 12.78 18.99 -0.38
C LYS A 287 11.55 18.25 0.15
N SER A 288 10.39 18.51 -0.44
CA SER A 288 9.16 17.81 -0.06
C SER A 288 9.36 16.30 -0.18
N MET A 289 8.63 15.52 0.64
CA MET A 289 8.78 14.07 0.64
C MET A 289 8.43 13.48 -0.72
N ASN A 290 7.52 14.13 -1.45
CA ASN A 290 7.14 13.75 -2.80
C ASN A 290 8.29 13.86 -3.78
N GLN A 291 9.04 14.97 -3.73
CA GLN A 291 10.22 15.15 -4.57
C GLN A 291 11.31 14.14 -4.18
N TYR A 292 11.56 13.97 -2.87
CA TYR A 292 12.50 12.97 -2.38
C TYR A 292 12.16 11.57 -2.90
N LEU A 293 10.90 11.13 -2.76
CA LEU A 293 10.44 9.82 -3.22
C LEU A 293 10.56 9.67 -4.73
N TRP A 294 10.24 10.71 -5.51
CA TRP A 294 10.38 10.69 -6.96
C TRP A 294 11.84 10.48 -7.41
N SER A 295 12.75 11.20 -6.76
CA SER A 295 14.19 11.06 -6.94
C SER A 295 14.70 9.69 -6.48
N PHE A 296 14.23 9.21 -5.33
CA PHE A 296 14.60 7.90 -4.79
C PHE A 296 14.11 6.75 -5.69
N MET A 297 12.91 6.87 -6.28
CA MET A 297 12.42 5.90 -7.27
C MET A 297 13.29 5.88 -8.52
N CYS A 298 13.81 7.03 -8.97
CA CYS A 298 14.75 7.08 -10.07
C CYS A 298 16.07 6.35 -9.74
N MET A 299 16.60 6.56 -8.52
CA MET A 299 17.79 5.86 -8.04
C MET A 299 17.60 4.33 -8.02
N LEU A 300 16.46 3.87 -7.50
CA LEU A 300 16.11 2.45 -7.49
C LEU A 300 15.96 1.89 -8.91
N GLY A 301 15.25 2.60 -9.79
CA GLY A 301 15.07 2.21 -11.19
C GLY A 301 16.40 2.08 -11.93
N GLU A 302 17.32 3.04 -11.74
CA GLU A 302 18.67 2.94 -12.32
C GLU A 302 19.45 1.75 -11.75
N ALA A 303 19.42 1.54 -10.43
CA ALA A 303 20.11 0.41 -9.80
C ALA A 303 19.62 -0.93 -10.36
N GLN A 304 18.31 -1.08 -10.53
CA GLN A 304 17.71 -2.25 -11.15
C GLN A 304 18.13 -2.41 -12.61
N TYR A 305 18.08 -1.34 -13.40
CA TYR A 305 18.49 -1.37 -14.80
C TYR A 305 19.95 -1.77 -14.99
N LEU A 306 20.85 -1.25 -14.14
CA LEU A 306 22.27 -1.58 -14.16
C LEU A 306 22.60 -2.93 -13.49
N ASN A 307 21.62 -3.60 -12.88
CA ASN A 307 21.79 -4.79 -12.05
C ASN A 307 22.87 -4.59 -10.96
N ARG A 308 22.71 -3.52 -10.17
CA ARG A 308 23.62 -3.12 -9.09
C ARG A 308 22.86 -2.99 -7.77
N THR A 309 23.53 -3.30 -6.68
CA THR A 309 23.04 -3.02 -5.33
C THR A 309 23.04 -1.51 -5.10
N LEU A 310 21.89 -0.95 -4.75
CA LEU A 310 21.79 0.46 -4.39
C LEU A 310 22.39 0.66 -2.98
N VAL A 311 23.39 1.52 -2.88
CA VAL A 311 23.89 2.00 -1.59
C VAL A 311 23.08 3.23 -1.22
N MET A 312 22.35 3.18 -0.11
CA MET A 312 21.46 4.26 0.32
C MET A 312 21.82 4.80 1.70
N ASP A 313 21.63 6.11 1.86
CA ASP A 313 21.67 6.80 3.14
C ASP A 313 20.32 6.62 3.84
N LEU A 314 20.31 6.03 5.05
CA LEU A 314 19.10 5.97 5.87
C LEU A 314 18.83 7.30 6.59
N SER A 315 19.78 8.24 6.60
CA SER A 315 19.61 9.58 7.18
C SER A 315 18.96 10.51 6.16
N MET A 316 17.69 10.82 6.38
CA MET A 316 16.89 11.75 5.61
C MET A 316 16.88 13.16 6.23
N CYS A 317 16.58 14.15 5.39
CA CYS A 317 16.25 15.50 5.83
C CYS A 317 14.77 15.76 5.61
N LEU A 318 14.07 16.09 6.69
CA LEU A 318 12.66 16.49 6.63
C LEU A 318 12.58 17.98 6.30
N SER A 319 11.84 18.30 5.24
CA SER A 319 11.62 19.68 4.83
C SER A 319 10.83 20.46 5.86
N LYS A 320 11.16 21.75 6.01
CA LYS A 320 10.50 22.70 6.91
C LYS A 320 8.98 22.74 6.78
N ILE A 321 8.45 22.39 5.60
CA ILE A 321 6.99 22.35 5.33
C ILE A 321 6.26 21.33 6.21
N TYR A 322 6.98 20.34 6.75
CA TYR A 322 6.44 19.31 7.65
C TYR A 322 6.83 19.54 9.11
N THR A 323 7.57 20.61 9.41
CA THR A 323 8.10 20.87 10.76
C THR A 323 7.30 21.95 11.45
N SER A 324 7.07 21.78 12.75
CA SER A 324 6.46 22.80 13.61
C SER A 324 7.40 24.00 13.83
N SER A 325 8.72 23.78 13.73
CA SER A 325 9.77 24.79 13.87
C SER A 325 9.89 25.73 12.66
N GLY A 326 9.36 25.33 11.50
CA GLY A 326 9.52 26.03 10.23
C GLY A 326 10.96 26.00 9.70
N GLN A 327 11.79 25.05 10.14
CA GLN A 327 13.17 24.85 9.70
C GLN A 327 13.39 23.43 9.19
N ASP A 328 14.35 23.22 8.30
CA ASP A 328 14.67 21.88 7.80
C ASP A 328 15.35 21.05 8.90
N GLU A 329 14.95 19.78 9.04
CA GLU A 329 15.42 18.86 10.09
C GLU A 329 16.19 17.68 9.49
N GLU A 330 17.53 17.73 9.58
CA GLU A 330 18.41 16.63 9.17
C GLU A 330 18.45 15.47 10.19
N GLY A 331 18.85 14.29 9.72
CA GLY A 331 19.10 13.14 10.59
C GLY A 331 17.89 12.27 10.91
N LYS A 332 16.77 12.45 10.20
CA LYS A 332 15.58 11.60 10.37
C LYS A 332 15.84 10.23 9.76
N ASP A 333 15.52 9.16 10.46
CA ASP A 333 15.72 7.81 9.94
C ASP A 333 14.65 7.46 8.89
N PHE A 334 15.06 6.90 7.74
CA PHE A 334 14.16 6.45 6.67
C PHE A 334 13.05 5.52 7.18
N ARG A 335 13.36 4.68 8.19
CA ARG A 335 12.43 3.73 8.80
C ARG A 335 11.31 4.39 9.60
N PHE A 336 11.42 5.69 9.87
CA PHE A 336 10.34 6.46 10.47
C PHE A 336 9.14 6.56 9.53
N TYR A 337 9.39 6.64 8.22
CA TYR A 337 8.38 6.94 7.21
C TYR A 337 8.07 5.75 6.31
N PHE A 338 9.04 4.85 6.07
CA PHE A 338 8.92 3.76 5.10
C PHE A 338 9.32 2.39 5.68
N ASP A 339 8.76 1.33 5.10
CA ASP A 339 9.07 -0.06 5.46
C ASP A 339 10.37 -0.53 4.80
N PHE A 340 11.48 -0.39 5.52
CA PHE A 340 12.79 -0.83 5.06
C PHE A 340 12.91 -2.36 4.98
N GLU A 341 12.19 -3.13 5.80
CA GLU A 341 12.19 -4.61 5.72
C GLU A 341 11.65 -5.04 4.35
N HIS A 342 10.52 -4.45 3.93
CA HIS A 342 9.94 -4.70 2.62
C HIS A 342 10.85 -4.26 1.47
N LEU A 343 11.49 -3.08 1.60
CA LEU A 343 12.41 -2.59 0.58
C LEU A 343 13.60 -3.55 0.37
N MET A 344 14.19 -4.06 1.45
CA MET A 344 15.27 -5.04 1.37
C MET A 344 14.83 -6.38 0.76
N ASP A 345 13.62 -6.82 1.04
CA ASP A 345 13.06 -8.04 0.45
C ASP A 345 12.74 -7.85 -1.04
N SER A 346 12.51 -6.61 -1.48
CA SER A 346 12.10 -6.27 -2.85
C SER A 346 13.24 -5.85 -3.78
N ALA A 347 14.34 -5.31 -3.23
CA ALA A 347 15.45 -4.77 -4.01
C ALA A 347 16.81 -5.00 -3.31
N PRO A 348 17.90 -5.18 -4.09
CA PRO A 348 19.24 -5.26 -3.51
C PRO A 348 19.69 -3.89 -3.01
N VAL A 349 19.61 -3.69 -1.69
CA VAL A 349 19.93 -2.42 -1.03
C VAL A 349 20.94 -2.65 0.09
N LEU A 350 21.88 -1.71 0.27
CA LEU A 350 22.87 -1.73 1.34
C LEU A 350 22.95 -0.35 2.02
N GLU A 351 23.06 -0.34 3.34
CA GLU A 351 23.19 0.90 4.12
C GLU A 351 24.57 1.54 3.90
N GLN A 352 24.58 2.86 3.73
CA GLN A 352 25.76 3.60 3.31
C GLN A 352 26.94 3.53 4.29
N ASN A 353 26.72 3.66 5.60
CA ASN A 353 27.81 3.60 6.59
C ASN A 353 28.46 2.21 6.62
N GLN A 354 27.65 1.16 6.52
CA GLN A 354 28.11 -0.21 6.41
C GLN A 354 28.90 -0.43 5.12
N PHE A 355 28.39 0.05 3.98
CA PHE A 355 29.11 -0.01 2.71
C PHE A 355 30.49 0.63 2.81
N TRP A 356 30.59 1.84 3.38
CA TRP A 356 31.87 2.53 3.53
C TRP A 356 32.81 1.83 4.50
N SER A 357 32.30 1.22 5.56
CA SER A 357 33.10 0.41 6.48
C SER A 357 33.76 -0.76 5.75
N GLU A 358 33.01 -1.51 4.94
CA GLU A 358 33.53 -2.65 4.17
C GLU A 358 34.42 -2.20 3.00
N TRP A 359 34.02 -1.15 2.28
CA TRP A 359 34.81 -0.57 1.20
C TRP A 359 36.20 -0.15 1.67
N SER A 360 36.30 0.49 2.84
CA SER A 360 37.59 0.92 3.40
C SER A 360 38.55 -0.24 3.69
N LYS A 361 38.01 -1.43 4.01
CA LYS A 361 38.80 -2.64 4.29
C LYS A 361 39.25 -3.31 2.99
N TRP A 362 38.34 -3.44 2.03
CA TRP A 362 38.53 -4.33 0.88
C TRP A 362 38.97 -3.63 -0.40
N GLN A 363 38.75 -2.33 -0.55
CA GLN A 363 39.09 -1.59 -1.77
C GLN A 363 40.54 -1.81 -2.21
N LYS A 364 41.49 -1.63 -1.29
CA LYS A 364 42.93 -1.79 -1.60
C LYS A 364 43.35 -3.26 -1.67
N LYS A 365 42.72 -4.12 -0.86
CA LYS A 365 43.06 -5.54 -0.76
C LYS A 365 42.68 -6.29 -2.04
N ASP A 366 41.48 -6.01 -2.55
CA ASP A 366 40.87 -6.74 -3.66
C ASP A 366 40.90 -5.95 -4.98
N GLY A 367 41.45 -4.74 -4.96
CA GLY A 367 41.60 -3.90 -6.15
C GLY A 367 40.28 -3.38 -6.70
N LEU A 368 39.32 -3.05 -5.82
CA LEU A 368 37.99 -2.57 -6.21
C LEU A 368 38.09 -1.20 -6.91
N SER A 369 37.40 -1.05 -8.04
CA SER A 369 37.44 0.16 -8.85
C SER A 369 36.21 1.05 -8.65
N LEU A 370 36.42 2.36 -8.78
CA LEU A 370 35.41 3.41 -8.64
C LEU A 370 35.28 4.17 -9.95
N HIS A 371 34.06 4.24 -10.46
CA HIS A 371 33.64 5.09 -11.57
C HIS A 371 32.90 6.32 -11.04
N LEU A 372 33.52 7.50 -11.14
CA LEU A 372 32.90 8.74 -10.72
C LEU A 372 32.14 9.39 -11.89
N VAL A 373 30.87 9.72 -11.68
CA VAL A 373 30.01 10.42 -12.65
C VAL A 373 29.54 11.73 -12.02
N GLU A 374 30.01 12.86 -12.53
CA GLU A 374 29.67 14.20 -11.99
C GLU A 374 28.59 14.93 -12.80
N ASP A 375 28.15 14.36 -13.94
CA ASP A 375 27.14 14.95 -14.83
C ASP A 375 25.91 14.05 -14.93
N PHE A 376 24.73 14.60 -14.62
CA PHE A 376 23.44 13.89 -14.71
C PHE A 376 23.11 13.47 -16.15
N ARG A 377 23.67 14.15 -17.16
CA ARG A 377 23.46 13.85 -18.59
C ARG A 377 24.10 12.54 -19.05
N VAL A 378 24.98 11.95 -18.22
CA VAL A 378 25.47 10.60 -18.45
C VAL A 378 24.33 9.62 -18.14
N THR A 379 23.69 9.12 -19.19
CA THR A 379 22.53 8.23 -19.07
C THR A 379 22.92 6.86 -18.51
N PRO A 380 22.01 6.16 -17.81
CA PRO A 380 22.22 4.78 -17.37
C PRO A 380 22.64 3.84 -18.50
N MET A 381 22.12 4.03 -19.72
CA MET A 381 22.48 3.22 -20.89
C MET A 381 23.98 3.26 -21.21
N LYS A 382 24.65 4.40 -20.99
CA LYS A 382 26.10 4.53 -21.18
C LYS A 382 26.91 3.85 -20.08
N LEU A 383 26.29 3.59 -18.92
CA LEU A 383 26.91 2.97 -17.76
C LEU A 383 26.66 1.46 -17.68
N ALA A 384 25.77 0.91 -18.52
CA ALA A 384 25.40 -0.51 -18.52
C ALA A 384 26.61 -1.44 -18.68
N ASP A 385 27.56 -1.07 -19.54
CA ASP A 385 28.76 -1.86 -19.81
C ASP A 385 29.91 -1.63 -18.81
N SER A 386 29.71 -0.76 -17.81
CA SER A 386 30.74 -0.48 -16.81
C SER A 386 31.06 -1.74 -15.98
N LYS A 387 32.34 -2.08 -15.97
CA LYS A 387 32.89 -3.18 -15.15
C LYS A 387 33.29 -2.74 -13.75
N ASP A 388 33.18 -1.45 -13.45
CA ASP A 388 33.64 -0.91 -12.18
C ASP A 388 32.80 -1.43 -11.01
N THR A 389 33.45 -1.70 -9.88
CA THR A 389 32.78 -2.22 -8.67
C THR A 389 31.76 -1.21 -8.15
N LEU A 390 32.15 0.06 -8.03
CA LEU A 390 31.28 1.15 -7.59
C LEU A 390 31.09 2.17 -8.71
N ILE A 391 29.83 2.48 -9.03
CA ILE A 391 29.48 3.69 -9.76
C ILE A 391 29.00 4.71 -8.73
N MET A 392 29.68 5.86 -8.64
CA MET A 392 29.28 6.96 -7.79
C MET A 392 28.80 8.11 -8.65
N ARG A 393 27.51 8.42 -8.56
CA ARG A 393 26.97 9.68 -9.09
C ARG A 393 27.12 10.77 -8.05
N LYS A 394 27.87 11.80 -8.38
CA LYS A 394 28.14 12.93 -7.50
C LYS A 394 27.49 14.17 -8.08
N PHE A 395 26.48 14.68 -7.38
CA PHE A 395 25.72 15.85 -7.79
C PHE A 395 26.29 17.11 -7.15
N GLY A 396 26.28 18.21 -7.91
CA GLY A 396 26.70 19.52 -7.45
C GLY A 396 25.67 20.21 -6.53
N SER A 397 25.88 21.50 -6.29
CA SER A 397 24.99 22.35 -5.48
C SER A 397 24.10 23.28 -6.28
N VAL A 398 24.22 23.28 -7.62
CA VAL A 398 23.52 24.24 -8.48
C VAL A 398 22.19 23.65 -8.95
N GLU A 399 21.09 24.22 -8.46
CA GLU A 399 19.73 23.89 -8.90
C GLU A 399 19.39 24.53 -10.25
N PRO A 400 18.52 23.91 -11.08
CA PRO A 400 17.80 22.64 -10.84
C PRO A 400 18.54 21.38 -11.35
N ASP A 401 19.75 21.54 -11.90
CA ASP A 401 20.48 20.46 -12.57
C ASP A 401 21.13 19.45 -11.61
N ASN A 402 21.03 19.69 -10.30
CA ASN A 402 21.59 18.82 -9.26
C ASN A 402 20.56 17.88 -8.61
N TYR A 403 19.35 17.78 -9.13
CA TYR A 403 18.36 16.82 -8.64
C TYR A 403 18.59 15.42 -9.21
N TRP A 404 18.42 14.39 -8.37
CA TRP A 404 18.65 12.99 -8.71
C TRP A 404 17.66 12.49 -9.77
N TYR A 405 16.40 12.92 -9.72
CA TYR A 405 15.38 12.53 -10.69
C TYR A 405 15.74 12.89 -12.14
N ARG A 406 16.63 13.87 -12.36
CA ARG A 406 17.11 14.31 -13.68
C ARG A 406 17.80 13.19 -14.45
N VAL A 407 18.34 12.19 -13.75
CA VAL A 407 18.96 11.00 -14.38
C VAL A 407 17.95 10.16 -15.14
N CYS A 408 16.67 10.23 -14.77
CA CYS A 408 15.59 9.49 -15.39
C CYS A 408 14.72 10.34 -16.34
N GLU A 409 15.06 11.61 -16.59
CA GLU A 409 14.31 12.47 -17.52
C GLU A 409 14.78 12.34 -18.98
N GLY A 410 13.87 12.63 -19.92
CA GLY A 410 14.19 12.68 -21.35
C GLY A 410 14.31 11.27 -21.94
N GLU A 411 15.41 10.96 -22.62
CA GLU A 411 15.58 9.68 -23.33
C GLU A 411 15.52 8.46 -22.39
N THR A 412 15.85 8.65 -21.11
CA THR A 412 15.87 7.58 -20.10
C THR A 412 14.49 7.25 -19.55
N GLU A 413 13.52 8.15 -19.67
CA GLU A 413 12.19 8.00 -19.07
C GLU A 413 11.44 6.78 -19.62
N SER A 414 11.65 6.48 -20.90
CA SER A 414 11.10 5.31 -21.58
C SER A 414 11.77 3.98 -21.22
N VAL A 415 12.93 4.02 -20.57
CA VAL A 415 13.78 2.84 -20.31
C VAL A 415 13.85 2.51 -18.82
N ILE A 416 13.93 3.54 -17.99
CA ILE A 416 14.05 3.40 -16.54
C ILE A 416 12.66 3.48 -15.92
N GLU A 417 12.12 2.31 -15.57
CA GLU A 417 10.89 2.24 -14.80
C GLU A 417 11.13 2.68 -13.35
N ARG A 418 10.27 3.56 -12.83
CA ARG A 418 10.24 3.91 -11.39
C ARG A 418 9.48 2.81 -10.62
N PRO A 419 10.15 2.03 -9.74
CA PRO A 419 9.56 0.82 -9.18
C PRO A 419 8.74 1.11 -7.92
N TRP A 420 7.64 1.86 -8.06
CA TRP A 420 6.76 2.29 -6.96
C TRP A 420 6.30 1.17 -6.01
N LYS A 421 6.17 -0.06 -6.51
CA LYS A 421 5.79 -1.25 -5.73
C LYS A 421 6.78 -1.64 -4.61
N MET A 422 8.00 -1.11 -4.64
CA MET A 422 9.09 -1.48 -3.71
C MET A 422 9.13 -0.66 -2.44
N VAL A 423 8.58 0.55 -2.46
CA VAL A 423 8.57 1.43 -1.28
C VAL A 423 7.18 1.44 -0.71
N TRP A 424 7.08 1.00 0.54
CA TRP A 424 5.85 1.01 1.32
C TRP A 424 5.95 1.97 2.50
N LYS A 425 4.82 2.46 2.99
CA LYS A 425 4.79 3.28 4.21
C LYS A 425 5.20 2.45 5.41
N SER A 426 5.70 3.13 6.44
CA SER A 426 6.10 2.50 7.69
C SER A 426 4.93 1.74 8.31
N ARG A 427 5.14 0.46 8.63
CA ARG A 427 4.13 -0.36 9.31
C ARG A 427 3.67 0.24 10.63
N ARG A 428 4.54 0.98 11.32
CA ARG A 428 4.21 1.68 12.57
C ARG A 428 3.16 2.77 12.35
N LEU A 429 3.24 3.50 11.24
CA LEU A 429 2.24 4.50 10.87
C LEU A 429 0.93 3.81 10.44
N LEU A 430 1.02 2.72 9.66
CA LEU A 430 -0.15 1.92 9.28
C LEU A 430 -0.87 1.31 10.49
N ASP A 431 -0.14 0.97 11.56
CA ASP A 431 -0.66 0.47 12.82
C ASP A 431 -1.43 1.54 13.59
N ILE A 432 -0.92 2.78 13.64
CA ILE A 432 -1.66 3.92 14.21
C ILE A 432 -2.98 4.12 13.46
N ALA A 433 -2.94 4.19 12.13
CA ALA A 433 -4.15 4.31 11.32
C ALA A 433 -5.13 3.13 11.56
N SER A 434 -4.62 1.94 11.88
CA SER A 434 -5.45 0.76 12.19
C SER A 434 -6.11 0.88 13.55
N ALA A 435 -5.40 1.42 14.54
CA ALA A 435 -5.94 1.69 15.86
C ALA A 435 -7.03 2.77 15.81
N ILE A 436 -6.84 3.82 15.02
CA ILE A 436 -7.86 4.87 14.78
C ILE A 436 -9.12 4.25 14.15
N ALA A 437 -8.95 3.51 13.04
CA ALA A 437 -10.06 2.82 12.39
C ALA A 437 -10.77 1.83 13.33
N ALA A 438 -10.02 1.12 14.19
CA ALA A 438 -10.58 0.20 15.17
C ALA A 438 -11.42 0.90 16.24
N ARG A 439 -11.06 2.11 16.68
CA ARG A 439 -11.87 2.91 17.63
C ARG A 439 -13.19 3.39 17.00
N MET A 440 -13.20 3.59 15.69
CA MET A 440 -14.42 3.82 14.90
C MET A 440 -15.10 2.51 14.43
N ASN A 441 -14.72 1.37 14.99
CA ASN A 441 -15.24 0.03 14.67
C ASN A 441 -15.12 -0.40 13.19
N TRP A 442 -14.22 0.24 12.42
CA TRP A 442 -14.14 0.06 10.96
C TRP A 442 -15.46 0.37 10.23
N ASP A 443 -16.37 1.12 10.87
CA ASP A 443 -17.63 1.59 10.30
C ASP A 443 -17.68 3.12 10.33
N PHE A 444 -17.02 3.74 9.36
CA PHE A 444 -16.96 5.19 9.23
C PHE A 444 -16.83 5.61 7.77
N ASP A 445 -17.23 6.84 7.49
CA ASP A 445 -16.97 7.54 6.25
C ASP A 445 -15.89 8.58 6.48
N ALA A 446 -15.16 8.96 5.43
CA ALA A 446 -14.06 9.90 5.54
C ALA A 446 -14.16 11.02 4.50
N VAL A 447 -13.79 12.22 4.94
CA VAL A 447 -13.70 13.41 4.10
C VAL A 447 -12.32 14.03 4.25
N HIS A 448 -11.70 14.39 3.13
CA HIS A 448 -10.49 15.18 3.10
C HIS A 448 -10.86 16.63 2.79
N VAL A 449 -10.55 17.54 3.70
CA VAL A 449 -10.86 18.97 3.63
C VAL A 449 -9.56 19.78 3.62
N GLU A 450 -9.18 20.27 2.44
CA GLU A 450 -8.03 21.14 2.25
C GLU A 450 -8.43 22.60 2.46
N ARG A 451 -7.82 23.26 3.45
CA ARG A 451 -8.00 24.68 3.77
C ARG A 451 -6.64 25.35 3.98
N GLY A 452 -6.33 25.82 5.19
CA GLY A 452 -5.07 26.47 5.53
C GLY A 452 -4.69 27.61 4.59
N GLU A 453 -3.43 27.60 4.11
CA GLU A 453 -2.91 28.61 3.19
C GLU A 453 -3.67 28.65 1.86
N LYS A 454 -4.14 27.50 1.36
CA LYS A 454 -4.88 27.43 0.09
C LYS A 454 -6.22 28.13 0.18
N ALA A 455 -6.96 27.96 1.28
CA ALA A 455 -8.24 28.66 1.49
C ALA A 455 -8.05 30.19 1.61
N SER A 456 -6.91 30.63 2.13
CA SER A 456 -6.58 32.07 2.23
C SER A 456 -6.20 32.68 0.87
N ASN A 457 -5.68 31.88 -0.06
CA ASN A 457 -5.22 32.33 -1.37
C ASN A 457 -6.32 32.31 -2.44
N LYS A 458 -7.13 33.37 -2.46
CA LYS A 458 -8.25 33.56 -3.41
C LYS A 458 -7.81 33.81 -4.86
N GLU A 459 -6.53 34.14 -5.08
CA GLU A 459 -6.00 34.32 -6.43
C GLU A 459 -5.81 32.98 -7.15
N LEU A 460 -5.42 31.93 -6.41
CA LEU A 460 -5.25 30.58 -6.94
C LEU A 460 -6.49 29.69 -6.72
N TRP A 461 -7.20 29.88 -5.61
CA TRP A 461 -8.39 29.10 -5.23
C TRP A 461 -9.55 30.01 -4.81
N PRO A 462 -10.28 30.60 -5.77
CA PRO A 462 -11.30 31.62 -5.49
C PRO A 462 -12.55 31.08 -4.77
N ASN A 463 -12.83 29.78 -4.83
CA ASN A 463 -14.04 29.17 -4.27
C ASN A 463 -13.77 28.29 -3.05
N LEU A 464 -12.55 27.80 -2.87
CA LEU A 464 -12.18 26.78 -1.87
C LEU A 464 -12.66 27.11 -0.45
N ASP A 465 -12.44 28.33 0.04
CA ASP A 465 -12.85 28.75 1.39
C ASP A 465 -14.35 28.65 1.61
N ARG A 466 -15.15 29.10 0.63
CA ARG A 466 -16.62 29.04 0.67
C ARG A 466 -17.12 27.61 0.53
N ASP A 467 -16.57 26.86 -0.42
CA ASP A 467 -17.06 25.52 -0.76
C ASP A 467 -16.73 24.48 0.33
N THR A 468 -15.70 24.75 1.15
CA THR A 468 -15.33 23.93 2.31
C THR A 468 -15.81 24.50 3.64
N SER A 469 -16.75 25.46 3.65
CA SER A 469 -17.39 25.94 4.89
C SER A 469 -18.27 24.86 5.52
N PRO A 470 -18.54 24.91 6.84
CA PRO A 470 -19.33 23.88 7.51
C PRO A 470 -20.73 23.72 6.93
N GLU A 471 -21.37 24.81 6.50
CA GLU A 471 -22.69 24.81 5.87
C GLU A 471 -22.65 24.18 4.47
N ALA A 472 -21.62 24.48 3.69
CA ALA A 472 -21.41 23.89 2.36
C ALA A 472 -21.10 22.39 2.46
N LEU A 473 -20.29 22.00 3.44
CA LEU A 473 -20.02 20.60 3.77
C LEU A 473 -21.29 19.88 4.20
N LEU A 474 -22.07 20.43 5.14
CA LEU A 474 -23.36 19.85 5.55
C LEU A 474 -24.27 19.60 4.34
N SER A 475 -24.43 20.60 3.47
CA SER A 475 -25.25 20.50 2.25
C SER A 475 -24.75 19.40 1.31
N THR A 476 -23.43 19.32 1.09
CA THR A 476 -22.82 18.36 0.15
C THR A 476 -22.84 16.94 0.70
N LEU A 477 -22.47 16.78 1.97
CA LEU A 477 -22.41 15.49 2.66
C LEU A 477 -23.79 14.91 2.90
N ASN A 478 -24.83 15.74 3.07
CA ASN A 478 -26.19 15.29 3.34
C ASN A 478 -26.73 14.27 2.34
N TYR A 479 -26.35 14.37 1.07
CA TYR A 479 -26.78 13.45 0.02
C TYR A 479 -25.85 12.25 -0.16
N LYS A 480 -24.70 12.24 0.52
CA LYS A 480 -23.63 11.25 0.35
C LYS A 480 -23.47 10.36 1.56
N ILE A 481 -23.64 10.89 2.77
CA ILE A 481 -23.40 10.19 4.04
C ILE A 481 -24.69 10.20 4.87
N GLU A 482 -25.00 9.05 5.46
CA GLU A 482 -26.18 8.90 6.31
C GLU A 482 -25.99 9.58 7.67
N ASP A 483 -27.07 10.09 8.21
CA ASP A 483 -27.13 10.78 9.49
C ASP A 483 -26.69 9.85 10.65
N GLY A 484 -25.96 10.40 11.62
CA GLY A 484 -25.51 9.68 12.81
C GLY A 484 -24.27 8.79 12.61
N ARG A 485 -23.72 8.71 11.38
CA ARG A 485 -22.50 7.92 11.11
C ARG A 485 -21.24 8.58 11.68
N ASN A 486 -20.21 7.77 11.91
CA ASN A 486 -18.86 8.25 12.18
C ASN A 486 -18.28 8.91 10.92
N LEU A 487 -17.84 10.16 11.05
CA LEU A 487 -17.22 10.94 9.99
C LEU A 487 -15.80 11.33 10.40
N TYR A 488 -14.81 10.71 9.78
CA TYR A 488 -13.42 11.12 9.94
C TYR A 488 -13.12 12.31 9.02
N ILE A 489 -12.59 13.39 9.58
CA ILE A 489 -12.25 14.61 8.84
C ILE A 489 -10.73 14.77 8.83
N ALA A 490 -10.11 14.42 7.70
CA ALA A 490 -8.70 14.70 7.44
C ALA A 490 -8.58 16.15 6.94
N THR A 491 -7.91 17.02 7.69
CA THR A 491 -7.88 18.47 7.40
C THR A 491 -6.58 19.12 7.85
N ASN A 492 -6.16 20.15 7.13
CA ASN A 492 -5.09 21.06 7.55
C ASN A 492 -5.63 22.39 8.14
N GLU A 493 -6.93 22.48 8.42
CA GLU A 493 -7.52 23.57 9.20
C GLU A 493 -7.03 23.47 10.66
N PRO A 494 -6.30 24.48 11.18
CA PRO A 494 -5.74 24.43 12.53
C PRO A 494 -6.79 24.40 13.64
N ASP A 495 -7.97 25.00 13.41
CA ASP A 495 -9.05 25.02 14.39
C ASP A 495 -10.13 24.00 14.06
N THR A 496 -10.11 22.85 14.74
CA THR A 496 -11.11 21.80 14.54
C THR A 496 -12.51 22.20 14.98
N SER A 497 -12.65 23.21 15.85
CA SER A 497 -13.98 23.74 16.24
C SER A 497 -14.71 24.43 15.09
N PHE A 498 -13.98 24.79 14.02
CA PHE A 498 -14.57 25.24 12.77
C PHE A 498 -15.63 24.26 12.24
N PHE A 499 -15.44 22.96 12.45
CA PHE A 499 -16.33 21.91 11.98
C PHE A 499 -17.44 21.53 12.97
N ASP A 500 -17.55 22.21 14.12
CA ASP A 500 -18.57 21.93 15.12
C ASP A 500 -20.01 21.85 14.58
N PRO A 501 -20.44 22.68 13.58
CA PRO A 501 -21.78 22.54 12.99
C PRO A 501 -22.06 21.15 12.38
N LEU A 502 -21.04 20.37 12.02
CA LEU A 502 -21.22 19.01 11.50
C LEU A 502 -21.64 18.02 12.61
N LYS A 503 -21.39 18.33 13.88
CA LYS A 503 -21.69 17.46 15.03
C LYS A 503 -23.18 17.24 15.26
N ASP A 504 -24.01 18.16 14.77
CA ASP A 504 -25.48 18.01 14.81
C ASP A 504 -25.95 16.82 13.97
N LYS A 505 -25.15 16.41 12.98
CA LYS A 505 -25.52 15.39 11.99
C LYS A 505 -24.63 14.16 12.02
N TYR A 506 -23.35 14.30 12.34
CA TYR A 506 -22.36 13.24 12.29
C TYR A 506 -21.55 13.17 13.58
N SER A 507 -21.05 11.98 13.93
CA SER A 507 -20.01 11.85 14.96
C SER A 507 -18.66 12.18 14.31
N THR A 508 -18.19 13.42 14.46
CA THR A 508 -16.94 13.89 13.85
C THR A 508 -15.72 13.36 14.60
N HIS A 509 -14.68 12.97 13.87
CA HIS A 509 -13.40 12.51 14.42
C HIS A 509 -12.24 13.18 13.72
N PHE A 510 -11.20 13.55 14.46
CA PHE A 510 -9.97 14.20 13.94
C PHE A 510 -8.73 13.48 14.44
N LEU A 511 -7.61 13.62 13.73
CA LEU A 511 -6.34 12.98 14.09
C LEU A 511 -5.95 13.24 15.55
N ASP A 512 -5.96 14.50 15.99
CA ASP A 512 -5.47 14.89 17.32
C ASP A 512 -6.25 14.31 18.51
N GLU A 513 -7.47 13.82 18.29
CA GLU A 513 -8.26 13.10 19.31
C GLU A 513 -7.62 11.75 19.68
N TYR A 514 -6.73 11.25 18.83
CA TYR A 514 -6.04 9.96 18.96
C TYR A 514 -4.57 10.10 19.37
N LYS A 515 -4.18 11.27 19.91
CA LYS A 515 -2.79 11.58 20.27
C LYS A 515 -2.16 10.59 21.24
N ASP A 516 -2.96 9.91 22.05
CA ASP A 516 -2.51 8.85 22.96
C ASP A 516 -1.87 7.65 22.23
N LEU A 517 -2.07 7.51 20.91
CA LEU A 517 -1.42 6.49 20.08
C LEU A 517 0.05 6.79 19.78
N TRP A 518 0.52 8.03 19.95
CA TRP A 518 1.91 8.44 19.71
C TRP A 518 2.48 9.37 20.81
N ASP A 519 1.75 9.59 21.90
CA ASP A 519 2.26 10.36 23.03
C ASP A 519 3.39 9.62 23.77
N SER A 520 3.95 10.24 24.81
CA SER A 520 5.07 9.68 25.57
C SER A 520 4.79 8.35 26.27
N ASN A 521 3.52 7.97 26.43
CA ASN A 521 3.11 6.72 27.06
C ASN A 521 2.78 5.62 26.04
N SER A 522 2.80 5.94 24.74
CA SER A 522 2.47 5.01 23.67
C SER A 522 3.58 4.00 23.37
N ASP A 523 3.18 2.82 22.89
CA ASP A 523 4.10 1.82 22.34
C ASP A 523 4.88 2.38 21.14
N TRP A 524 4.24 3.19 20.30
CA TRP A 524 4.87 3.85 19.17
C TRP A 524 6.05 4.71 19.62
N TYR A 525 5.85 5.56 20.63
CA TYR A 525 6.90 6.45 21.14
C TYR A 525 8.09 5.65 21.70
N ALA A 526 7.82 4.58 22.45
CA ALA A 526 8.86 3.71 22.98
C ALA A 526 9.65 3.00 21.87
N GLU A 527 8.97 2.47 20.86
CA GLU A 527 9.61 1.82 19.70
C GLU A 527 10.45 2.80 18.88
N MET A 528 9.92 4.00 18.63
CA MET A 528 10.58 5.03 17.82
C MET A 528 11.76 5.65 18.55
N ALA A 529 11.66 5.90 19.86
CA ALA A 529 12.78 6.36 20.66
C ALA A 529 13.92 5.33 20.64
N LYS A 530 13.59 4.04 20.77
CA LYS A 530 14.58 2.97 20.68
C LYS A 530 15.26 2.91 19.31
N LEU A 531 14.50 3.08 18.24
CA LEU A 531 15.03 3.16 16.87
C LEU A 531 15.97 4.36 16.72
N ASN A 532 15.67 5.47 17.38
CA ASN A 532 16.43 6.71 17.37
C ASN A 532 17.47 6.80 18.51
N ASN A 533 18.13 5.69 18.85
CA ASN A 533 19.20 5.64 19.87
C ASN A 533 18.79 6.16 21.27
N GLY A 534 17.52 5.98 21.64
CA GLY A 534 16.94 6.45 22.89
C GLY A 534 16.44 7.90 22.86
N ASN A 535 16.66 8.63 21.76
CA ASN A 535 16.18 10.02 21.63
C ASN A 535 14.71 10.05 21.23
N PRO A 536 13.90 10.95 21.82
CA PRO A 536 12.49 11.06 21.46
C PRO A 536 12.31 11.44 19.99
N VAL A 537 11.27 10.90 19.36
CA VAL A 537 10.87 11.24 17.99
C VAL A 537 9.53 11.98 18.07
N GLU A 538 9.48 13.18 17.50
CA GLU A 538 8.24 13.94 17.34
C GLU A 538 7.38 13.28 16.26
N PHE A 539 6.07 13.24 16.48
CA PHE A 539 5.10 12.83 15.47
C PHE A 539 4.88 14.01 14.50
N ASP A 540 5.83 14.15 13.58
CA ASP A 540 5.98 15.31 12.70
C ASP A 540 4.85 15.46 11.66
N GLY A 541 4.85 16.58 10.94
CA GLY A 541 3.82 16.90 9.97
C GLY A 541 3.66 15.83 8.88
N TYR A 542 4.75 15.22 8.39
CA TYR A 542 4.65 14.20 7.36
C TYR A 542 4.03 12.91 7.91
N MET A 543 4.37 12.51 9.14
CA MET A 543 3.72 11.37 9.81
C MET A 543 2.22 11.61 10.00
N ARG A 544 1.84 12.84 10.39
CA ARG A 544 0.44 13.23 10.57
C ARG A 544 -0.34 13.10 9.26
N ILE A 545 0.16 13.70 8.18
CA ILE A 545 -0.49 13.62 6.86
C ILE A 545 -0.54 12.17 6.36
N SER A 546 0.53 11.40 6.59
CA SER A 546 0.58 9.98 6.24
C SER A 546 -0.50 9.18 6.96
N VAL A 547 -0.67 9.37 8.26
CA VAL A 547 -1.71 8.67 9.03
C VAL A 547 -3.11 9.16 8.65
N ASP A 548 -3.32 10.47 8.49
CA ASP A 548 -4.59 11.04 8.03
C ASP A 548 -5.04 10.45 6.70
N THR A 549 -4.11 10.38 5.74
CA THR A 549 -4.36 9.80 4.42
C THR A 549 -4.75 8.32 4.55
N GLU A 550 -4.05 7.57 5.40
CA GLU A 550 -4.33 6.14 5.61
C GLU A 550 -5.68 5.89 6.29
N VAL A 551 -6.07 6.72 7.25
CA VAL A 551 -7.41 6.63 7.86
C VAL A 551 -8.47 7.01 6.84
N PHE A 552 -8.24 8.06 6.05
CA PHE A 552 -9.14 8.47 4.97
C PHE A 552 -9.38 7.33 3.96
N LEU A 553 -8.32 6.67 3.50
CA LEU A 553 -8.39 5.56 2.53
C LEU A 553 -9.12 4.32 3.07
N ARG A 554 -9.36 4.23 4.39
CA ARG A 554 -10.10 3.13 5.03
C ARG A 554 -11.58 3.43 5.25
N GLY A 555 -12.00 4.68 5.06
CA GLY A 555 -13.41 5.06 5.09
C GLY A 555 -14.20 4.37 3.97
N LYS A 556 -15.45 4.01 4.26
CA LYS A 556 -16.37 3.36 3.30
C LYS A 556 -16.64 4.29 2.11
N LYS A 557 -17.06 5.52 2.41
CA LYS A 557 -17.08 6.64 1.46
C LYS A 557 -15.88 7.54 1.69
N GLN A 558 -15.28 7.99 0.59
CA GLN A 558 -14.07 8.81 0.55
C GLN A 558 -14.40 10.04 -0.29
N ILE A 559 -14.51 11.19 0.36
CA ILE A 559 -14.91 12.43 -0.30
C ILE A 559 -13.72 13.41 -0.25
N GLU A 560 -13.17 13.73 -1.41
CA GLU A 560 -11.99 14.60 -1.52
C GLU A 560 -12.36 16.02 -1.91
N THR A 561 -11.58 17.00 -1.41
CA THR A 561 -11.83 18.43 -1.64
C THR A 561 -11.92 18.79 -3.12
N PHE A 562 -10.86 18.54 -3.89
CA PHE A 562 -10.72 18.98 -5.28
C PHE A 562 -11.42 18.07 -6.29
N ASN A 563 -12.09 17.02 -5.82
CA ASN A 563 -12.88 16.13 -6.66
C ASN A 563 -14.38 16.37 -6.44
N GLU A 564 -14.80 16.49 -5.18
CA GLU A 564 -16.21 16.40 -4.81
C GLU A 564 -16.75 17.57 -3.98
N LEU A 565 -15.89 18.39 -3.37
CA LEU A 565 -16.31 19.49 -2.49
C LEU A 565 -16.23 20.85 -3.17
N THR A 566 -15.21 21.08 -4.01
CA THR A 566 -15.03 22.34 -4.74
C THR A 566 -14.85 22.13 -6.24
N LYS A 567 -15.08 23.19 -7.01
CA LYS A 567 -14.78 23.26 -8.44
C LYS A 567 -13.38 23.81 -8.73
N ASP A 568 -12.67 24.27 -7.71
CA ASP A 568 -11.29 24.74 -7.88
C ASP A 568 -10.36 23.55 -8.16
N CYS A 569 -9.30 23.80 -8.93
CA CYS A 569 -8.31 22.79 -9.27
C CYS A 569 -7.27 22.66 -8.15
N LYS A 570 -6.79 21.44 -7.90
CA LYS A 570 -5.79 21.16 -6.84
C LYS A 570 -4.55 22.05 -6.91
N ASP A 571 -4.08 22.35 -8.12
CA ASP A 571 -2.87 23.13 -8.40
C ASP A 571 -3.13 24.60 -8.79
N GLY A 572 -4.36 25.08 -8.58
CA GLY A 572 -4.79 26.46 -8.81
C GLY A 572 -5.46 26.71 -10.16
N ILE A 573 -5.88 27.95 -10.42
CA ILE A 573 -6.60 28.33 -11.65
C ILE A 573 -5.88 27.83 -12.92
N ASN A 574 -6.66 27.32 -13.88
CA ASN A 574 -6.21 26.78 -15.18
C ASN A 574 -5.37 25.48 -15.11
N THR A 575 -5.36 24.77 -13.99
CA THR A 575 -4.63 23.49 -13.85
C THR A 575 -5.51 22.25 -13.86
N CYS A 576 -6.83 22.40 -13.89
CA CYS A 576 -7.73 21.27 -14.02
C CYS A 576 -7.46 20.56 -15.35
N THR A 577 -6.96 19.33 -15.29
CA THR A 577 -7.06 18.43 -16.43
C THR A 577 -8.56 18.20 -16.70
N SER A 578 -8.97 18.32 -17.97
CA SER A 578 -10.32 17.92 -18.35
C SER A 578 -10.49 16.46 -17.94
N ALA A 579 -11.38 16.21 -16.98
CA ALA A 579 -11.59 14.89 -16.40
C ALA A 579 -11.76 13.83 -17.51
N SER A 580 -11.02 12.72 -17.38
CA SER A 580 -11.24 11.49 -18.15
C SER A 580 -12.29 10.63 -17.46
#